data_AF-L8F003-F1
#
_entry.id   AF-L8F003-F1
#
_cell.length_a   1.000
_cell.length_b   1.000
_cell.length_c   1.000
_cell.angle_alpha   90.00
_cell.angle_beta   90.00
_cell.angle_gamma   90.00
#
_symmetry.space_group_name_H-M   'P 1'
#
loop_
_entity.id
_entity.type
_entity.pdbx_description
1 polymer ?
#
loop_
_entity_poly.entity_id
_entity_poly.type
_entity_poly.pdbx_seq_one_letter_code
_entity_poly.pdbx_strand_id
1 'polypeptide(L)'
;MSTRTRDLTAQKRPRRARSRAISPLPPLVVSSLKPHEVDLAYSTLVCPTCRTWVPINAPHSRPKLVPHHTEKAGTDDPVRCPGSNRLVTVNVTVDQWFRRLEEGLTQTDGRRPTRVIRKPETGAAPAVMQIVGGTVDDKTARELNTAHIRGCSVCSIRDKKGNFLRPADLTARCSDGRRLAQLAAHTKRLAPARRKAQLDREDWNDRRAWGLRLVREQQWQNVSETVADADLRRVRDTLAALIQTLNPRTADAPQLTDWERADLMSAVTLLATQEEQLTR
;
A
#
# COMPACT_ATOMS: atom_id res chain seq x y z
N MET A 1 19.01 33.19 43.55
CA MET A 1 19.48 32.62 42.27
C MET A 1 21.00 32.68 42.26
N SER A 2 21.70 31.54 42.30
CA SER A 2 23.16 31.50 42.38
C SER A 2 23.73 31.14 41.01
N THR A 3 24.36 32.11 40.35
CA THR A 3 24.97 31.95 39.03
C THR A 3 26.33 31.28 39.17
N ARG A 4 26.44 30.01 38.78
CA ARG A 4 27.73 29.33 38.59
C ARG A 4 28.38 29.86 37.32
N THR A 5 29.45 30.62 37.49
CA THR A 5 30.41 30.98 36.44
C THR A 5 31.01 29.70 35.86
N ARG A 6 30.90 29.46 34.56
CA ARG A 6 31.50 28.32 33.86
C ARG A 6 32.83 28.76 33.27
N ASP A 7 33.91 28.17 33.77
CA ASP A 7 35.26 28.34 33.21
C ASP A 7 35.32 27.81 31.76
N LEU A 8 35.77 28.66 30.84
CA LEU A 8 35.93 28.37 29.41
C LEU A 8 37.30 27.76 29.10
N THR A 9 37.70 26.75 29.85
CA THR A 9 38.94 26.00 29.56
C THR A 9 38.56 24.66 28.95
N ALA A 10 39.00 24.40 27.71
CA ALA A 10 38.73 23.13 27.02
C ALA A 10 39.29 21.95 27.84
N GLN A 11 38.42 21.25 28.55
CA GLN A 11 38.80 20.08 29.34
C GLN A 11 39.33 18.97 28.41
N LYS A 12 40.54 18.49 28.69
CA LYS A 12 41.12 17.35 27.99
C LYS A 12 40.26 16.12 28.29
N ARG A 13 39.54 15.63 27.27
CA ARG A 13 38.59 14.51 27.43
C ARG A 13 39.34 13.28 27.99
N PRO A 14 38.92 12.71 29.13
CA PRO A 14 39.56 11.52 29.67
C PRO A 14 39.47 10.39 28.63
N ARG A 15 40.62 9.90 28.19
CA ARG A 15 40.69 8.73 27.31
C ARG A 15 40.26 7.52 28.13
N ARG A 16 39.14 6.90 27.77
CA ARG A 16 38.67 5.68 28.44
C ARG A 16 39.71 4.57 28.28
N ALA A 17 40.10 3.96 29.40
CA ALA A 17 40.94 2.76 29.39
C ALA A 17 40.23 1.68 28.57
N ARG A 18 40.88 1.19 27.50
CA ARG A 18 40.37 0.07 26.72
C ARG A 18 40.37 -1.17 27.62
N SER A 19 39.19 -1.66 28.00
CA SER A 19 39.10 -2.90 28.79
C SER A 19 39.76 -4.04 28.02
N ARG A 20 40.70 -4.74 28.63
CA ARG A 20 41.33 -5.95 28.06
C ARG A 20 40.37 -7.14 28.02
N ALA A 21 39.29 -7.10 28.80
CA ALA A 21 38.24 -8.12 28.87
C ALA A 21 37.69 -8.48 27.48
N ILE A 22 37.47 -9.78 27.28
CA ILE A 22 36.88 -10.38 26.09
C ILE A 22 35.64 -11.15 26.58
N SER A 23 34.51 -11.02 25.90
CA SER A 23 33.30 -11.79 26.22
C SER A 23 33.58 -13.29 26.06
N PRO A 24 33.03 -14.16 26.92
CA PRO A 24 33.10 -15.61 26.73
C PRO A 24 32.24 -16.09 25.55
N LEU A 25 31.40 -15.23 24.96
CA LEU A 25 30.55 -15.58 23.83
C LEU A 25 31.36 -15.87 22.56
N PRO A 26 30.88 -16.77 21.67
CA PRO A 26 31.56 -17.09 20.42
C PRO A 26 31.81 -15.84 19.56
N PRO A 27 32.93 -15.74 18.81
CA PRO A 27 33.20 -14.60 17.93
C PRO A 27 32.08 -14.35 16.91
N LEU A 28 31.80 -13.09 16.62
CA LEU A 28 30.88 -12.67 15.57
C LEU A 28 31.59 -12.67 14.22
N VAL A 29 31.13 -13.49 13.29
CA VAL A 29 31.65 -13.50 11.92
C VAL A 29 30.87 -12.47 11.11
N VAL A 30 31.56 -11.50 10.51
CA VAL A 30 30.89 -10.42 9.76
C VAL A 30 30.08 -10.97 8.58
N SER A 31 30.59 -11.99 7.89
CA SER A 31 29.90 -12.58 6.72
C SER A 31 28.55 -13.21 7.03
N SER A 32 28.28 -13.59 8.29
CA SER A 32 27.01 -14.20 8.72
C SER A 32 25.94 -13.16 9.10
N LEU A 33 26.32 -11.89 9.24
CA LEU A 33 25.38 -10.80 9.49
C LEU A 33 24.75 -10.32 8.17
N LYS A 34 23.57 -9.71 8.25
CA LYS A 34 22.95 -9.11 7.07
C LYS A 34 23.79 -7.90 6.61
N PRO A 35 23.88 -7.62 5.29
CA PRO A 35 24.68 -6.49 4.80
C PRO A 35 24.31 -5.14 5.43
N HIS A 36 23.03 -4.91 5.75
CA HIS A 36 22.53 -3.69 6.40
C HIS A 36 22.67 -3.68 7.94
N GLU A 37 23.15 -4.77 8.54
CA GLU A 37 23.45 -4.88 9.98
C GLU A 37 24.93 -4.64 10.27
N VAL A 38 25.74 -4.35 9.24
CA VAL A 38 27.17 -4.07 9.35
C VAL A 38 27.49 -2.85 8.51
N ASP A 39 28.29 -1.96 9.05
CA ASP A 39 28.90 -0.85 8.33
C ASP A 39 30.42 -0.93 8.50
N LEU A 40 31.08 -1.48 7.47
CA LEU A 40 32.54 -1.65 7.49
C LEU A 40 33.28 -0.32 7.28
N ALA A 41 32.66 0.68 6.63
CA ALA A 41 33.28 2.00 6.42
C ALA A 41 33.45 2.74 7.75
N TYR A 42 32.45 2.65 8.63
CA TYR A 42 32.50 3.25 9.96
C TYR A 42 32.93 2.28 11.07
N SER A 43 33.28 1.03 10.71
CA SER A 43 33.64 -0.04 11.65
C SER A 43 32.58 -0.23 12.76
N THR A 44 31.32 -0.30 12.38
CA THR A 44 30.19 -0.54 13.30
C THR A 44 29.37 -1.74 12.86
N LEU A 45 28.69 -2.39 13.79
CA LEU A 45 27.73 -3.45 13.48
C LEU A 45 26.60 -3.50 14.50
N VAL A 46 25.49 -4.11 14.13
CA VAL A 46 24.35 -4.36 15.02
C VAL A 46 24.67 -5.54 15.94
N CYS A 47 24.69 -5.31 17.25
CA CYS A 47 24.86 -6.40 18.21
C CYS A 47 23.67 -7.39 18.11
N PRO A 48 23.89 -8.70 17.91
CA PRO A 48 22.78 -9.66 17.83
C PRO A 48 21.99 -9.83 19.12
N THR A 49 22.56 -9.44 20.27
CA THR A 49 21.93 -9.60 21.58
C THR A 49 20.96 -8.47 21.90
N CYS A 50 21.35 -7.20 21.71
CA CYS A 50 20.50 -6.05 22.04
C CYS A 50 20.04 -5.23 20.84
N ARG A 51 20.40 -5.62 19.60
CA ARG A 51 20.04 -4.93 18.35
C ARG A 51 20.46 -3.46 18.25
N THR A 52 21.41 -3.03 19.08
CA THR A 52 21.97 -1.68 19.04
C THR A 52 23.15 -1.64 18.07
N TRP A 53 23.33 -0.51 17.38
CA TRP A 53 24.53 -0.23 16.59
C TRP A 53 25.72 0.02 17.50
N VAL A 54 26.76 -0.80 17.37
CA VAL A 54 27.91 -0.81 18.26
C VAL A 54 29.20 -0.67 17.45
N PRO A 55 30.11 0.23 17.84
CA PRO A 55 31.42 0.31 17.22
C PRO A 55 32.27 -0.92 17.49
N ILE A 56 33.09 -1.29 16.51
CA ILE A 56 34.13 -2.31 16.60
C ILE A 56 35.43 -1.57 16.94
N ASN A 57 36.10 -1.98 18.00
CA ASN A 57 37.41 -1.44 18.33
C ASN A 57 38.45 -1.86 17.28
N ALA A 58 39.23 -0.87 16.84
CA ALA A 58 40.42 -0.89 15.99
C ALA A 58 40.77 -2.22 15.26
N PRO A 59 40.80 -2.23 13.91
CA PRO A 59 40.99 -3.44 13.10
C PRO A 59 42.41 -4.07 13.17
N HIS A 60 43.42 -3.37 13.71
CA HIS A 60 44.80 -3.87 13.75
C HIS A 60 45.15 -4.79 14.94
N SER A 61 44.18 -5.06 15.81
CA SER A 61 44.35 -6.03 16.91
C SER A 61 42.99 -6.59 17.31
N ARG A 62 42.81 -7.92 17.21
CA ARG A 62 41.62 -8.71 17.64
C ARG A 62 40.34 -7.85 17.80
N PRO A 63 39.64 -7.55 16.70
CA PRO A 63 38.51 -6.61 16.73
C PRO A 63 37.44 -7.11 17.69
N LYS A 64 36.82 -6.19 18.43
CA LYS A 64 35.76 -6.52 19.39
C LYS A 64 34.76 -5.39 19.56
N LEU A 65 33.54 -5.74 19.91
CA LEU A 65 32.50 -4.76 20.20
C LEU A 65 32.86 -3.89 21.40
N VAL A 66 32.66 -2.58 21.26
CA VAL A 66 32.77 -1.64 22.37
C VAL A 66 31.72 -1.99 23.45
N PRO A 67 32.04 -1.83 24.75
CA PRO A 67 31.06 -1.93 25.81
C PRO A 67 29.81 -1.08 25.54
N HIS A 68 28.64 -1.70 25.60
CA HIS A 68 27.35 -1.05 25.35
C HIS A 68 26.27 -1.65 26.26
N HIS A 69 25.15 -0.95 26.36
CA HIS A 69 24.01 -1.32 27.19
C HIS A 69 22.87 -1.87 26.32
N THR A 70 21.89 -2.50 26.96
CA THR A 70 20.68 -3.01 26.30
C THR A 70 19.64 -1.92 26.08
N GLU A 71 19.63 -0.89 26.93
CA GLU A 71 18.67 0.21 26.89
C GLU A 71 19.15 1.38 26.04
N LYS A 72 18.23 2.30 25.74
CA LYS A 72 18.53 3.55 25.04
C LYS A 72 19.46 4.42 25.89
N ALA A 73 20.30 5.21 25.22
CA ALA A 73 21.13 6.19 25.90
C ALA A 73 20.26 7.18 26.70
N GLY A 74 20.57 7.35 27.98
CA GLY A 74 19.83 8.25 28.89
C GLY A 74 18.85 7.55 29.83
N THR A 75 18.73 6.23 29.79
CA THR A 75 18.02 5.46 30.83
C THR A 75 18.82 5.45 32.14
N ASP A 76 18.14 5.64 33.27
CA ASP A 76 18.73 5.51 34.61
C ASP A 76 19.07 4.03 34.90
N ASP A 77 20.30 3.79 35.35
CA ASP A 77 20.91 2.48 35.62
C ASP A 77 20.84 1.44 34.47
N PRO A 78 21.53 1.69 33.33
CA PRO A 78 21.44 0.82 32.17
C PRO A 78 22.22 -0.49 32.35
N VAL A 79 21.56 -1.62 32.09
CA VAL A 79 22.15 -2.95 32.21
C VAL A 79 23.17 -3.16 31.08
N ARG A 80 24.35 -3.67 31.44
CA ARG A 80 25.40 -3.94 30.46
C ARG A 80 25.00 -5.11 29.57
N CYS A 81 25.08 -4.93 28.25
CA CYS A 81 24.78 -6.01 27.32
C CYS A 81 25.81 -7.15 27.46
N PRO A 82 25.39 -8.43 27.55
CA PRO A 82 26.31 -9.57 27.59
C PRO A 82 27.14 -9.72 26.29
N GLY A 83 26.67 -9.13 25.19
CA GLY A 83 27.39 -9.01 23.92
C GLY A 83 28.51 -7.96 23.92
N SER A 84 28.70 -7.20 25.00
CA SER A 84 29.83 -6.27 25.16
C SER A 84 31.18 -6.99 25.07
N ASN A 85 32.19 -6.37 24.46
CA ASN A 85 33.54 -6.95 24.29
C ASN A 85 33.57 -8.29 23.54
N ARG A 86 32.52 -8.64 22.80
CA ARG A 86 32.50 -9.85 21.96
C ARG A 86 33.46 -9.68 20.80
N LEU A 87 34.28 -10.70 20.54
CA LEU A 87 35.21 -10.71 19.41
C LEU A 87 34.45 -10.64 18.09
N VAL A 88 35.06 -9.98 17.12
CA VAL A 88 34.54 -9.84 15.75
C VAL A 88 35.60 -10.34 14.79
N THR A 89 35.22 -11.27 13.94
CA THR A 89 36.02 -11.79 12.83
C THR A 89 35.55 -11.11 11.55
N VAL A 90 36.35 -10.16 11.05
CA VAL A 90 36.09 -9.47 9.78
C VAL A 90 36.68 -10.32 8.66
N ASN A 91 35.85 -11.15 8.04
CA ASN A 91 36.23 -12.08 6.95
C ASN A 91 35.69 -11.64 5.57
N VAL A 92 35.24 -10.39 5.46
CA VAL A 92 34.70 -9.81 4.23
C VAL A 92 35.46 -8.51 3.99
N THR A 93 35.90 -8.27 2.75
CA THR A 93 36.53 -6.99 2.39
C THR A 93 35.48 -5.88 2.28
N VAL A 94 35.91 -4.62 2.37
CA VAL A 94 35.02 -3.47 2.19
C VAL A 94 34.31 -3.54 0.84
N ASP A 95 35.02 -3.88 -0.24
CA ASP A 95 34.45 -4.02 -1.58
C ASP A 95 33.43 -5.16 -1.68
N GLN A 96 33.72 -6.32 -1.08
CA GLN A 96 32.79 -7.44 -1.05
C GLN A 96 31.51 -7.11 -0.28
N TRP A 97 31.62 -6.32 0.79
CA TRP A 97 30.46 -5.84 1.54
C TRP A 97 29.64 -4.82 0.72
N PHE A 98 30.29 -3.88 0.04
CA PHE A 98 29.60 -2.92 -0.84
C PHE A 98 28.81 -3.64 -1.94
N ARG A 99 29.40 -4.63 -2.61
CA ARG A 99 28.68 -5.43 -3.63
C ARG A 99 27.46 -6.14 -3.05
N ARG A 100 27.58 -6.74 -1.86
CA ARG A 100 26.44 -7.40 -1.18
C ARG A 100 25.33 -6.41 -0.83
N LEU A 101 25.69 -5.18 -0.49
CA LEU A 101 24.73 -4.12 -0.21
C LEU A 101 24.01 -3.69 -1.50
N GLU A 102 24.74 -3.51 -2.59
CA GLU A 102 24.22 -3.13 -3.90
C GLU A 102 23.31 -4.20 -4.52
N GLU A 103 23.70 -5.48 -4.43
CA GLU A 103 22.87 -6.61 -4.85
C GLU A 103 21.54 -6.65 -4.07
N GLY A 104 21.58 -6.43 -2.75
CA GLY A 104 20.39 -6.35 -1.91
C GLY A 104 19.49 -5.15 -2.23
N LEU A 105 20.08 -4.00 -2.55
CA LEU A 105 19.34 -2.82 -3.01
C LEU A 105 18.68 -3.09 -4.37
N THR A 106 19.39 -3.69 -5.32
CA THR A 106 18.87 -4.00 -6.67
C THR A 106 17.66 -4.94 -6.61
N GLN A 107 17.72 -5.97 -5.76
CA GLN A 107 16.59 -6.89 -5.54
C GLN A 107 15.38 -6.21 -4.87
N THR A 108 15.63 -5.17 -4.06
CA THR A 108 14.57 -4.43 -3.34
C THR A 108 13.98 -3.33 -4.22
N ASP A 109 14.78 -2.65 -5.02
CA ASP A 109 14.35 -1.60 -5.95
C ASP A 109 13.45 -2.17 -7.05
N GLY A 110 13.67 -3.41 -7.50
CA GLY A 110 12.74 -4.10 -8.40
C GLY A 110 11.33 -4.28 -7.81
N ARG A 111 11.15 -4.21 -6.48
CA ARG A 111 9.85 -4.31 -5.80
C ARG A 111 9.23 -2.94 -5.48
N ARG A 112 9.98 -1.85 -5.61
CA ARG A 112 9.47 -0.49 -5.40
C ARG A 112 9.21 0.15 -6.75
N PRO A 113 7.97 0.59 -7.05
CA PRO A 113 7.74 1.36 -8.26
C PRO A 113 8.63 2.62 -8.22
N THR A 114 9.61 2.69 -9.12
CA THR A 114 10.51 3.85 -9.30
C THR A 114 9.78 5.09 -9.79
N ARG A 115 8.51 4.94 -10.19
CA ARG A 115 7.62 6.04 -10.50
C ARG A 115 7.24 6.75 -9.20
N VAL A 116 7.87 7.89 -8.96
CA VAL A 116 7.41 8.88 -7.99
C VAL A 116 5.99 9.28 -8.40
N ILE A 117 4.99 8.65 -7.80
CA ILE A 117 3.61 9.12 -7.88
C ILE A 117 3.61 10.44 -7.12
N ARG A 118 3.63 11.55 -7.87
CA ARG A 118 3.44 12.87 -7.25
C ARG A 118 2.14 12.80 -6.47
N LYS A 119 2.20 13.16 -5.19
CA LYS A 119 1.01 13.34 -4.38
C LYS A 119 0.10 14.27 -5.19
N PRO A 120 -1.16 13.87 -5.50
CA PRO A 120 -2.07 14.76 -6.19
C PRO A 120 -2.11 16.06 -5.39
N GLU A 121 -1.90 17.19 -6.07
CA GLU A 121 -2.16 18.48 -5.45
C GLU A 121 -3.60 18.42 -4.96
N THR A 122 -3.79 18.55 -3.64
CA THR A 122 -5.12 18.64 -3.07
C THR A 122 -5.75 19.87 -3.71
N GLY A 123 -6.73 19.66 -4.58
CA GLY A 123 -7.50 20.74 -5.18
C GLY A 123 -7.96 21.69 -4.06
N ALA A 124 -7.94 23.00 -4.33
CA ALA A 124 -8.35 24.01 -3.37
C ALA A 124 -9.65 23.55 -2.68
N ALA A 125 -9.64 23.50 -1.35
CA ALA A 125 -10.81 23.07 -0.60
C ALA A 125 -11.99 23.95 -1.06
N PRO A 126 -13.13 23.35 -1.47
CA PRO A 126 -14.27 24.11 -1.90
C PRO A 126 -14.69 25.07 -0.79
N ALA A 127 -15.05 26.30 -1.17
CA ALA A 127 -15.51 27.29 -0.19
C ALA A 127 -16.67 26.68 0.62
N VAL A 128 -16.82 27.03 1.90
CA VAL A 128 -17.88 26.49 2.79
C VAL A 128 -19.27 26.60 2.14
N MET A 129 -19.52 27.67 1.37
CA MET A 129 -20.76 27.87 0.61
C MET A 129 -20.95 26.89 -0.56
N GLN A 130 -19.88 26.36 -1.15
CA GLN A 130 -19.90 25.31 -2.18
C GLN A 130 -20.09 23.93 -1.57
N ILE A 131 -19.62 23.69 -0.33
CA ILE A 131 -19.88 22.45 0.41
C ILE A 131 -21.36 22.36 0.75
N VAL A 132 -21.94 23.44 1.28
CA VAL A 132 -23.37 23.48 1.66
C VAL A 132 -24.29 23.66 0.44
N GLY A 133 -23.85 24.36 -0.60
CA GLY A 133 -24.61 24.51 -1.85
C GLY A 133 -24.45 23.35 -2.84
N GLY A 134 -23.52 22.43 -2.57
CA GLY A 134 -23.29 21.21 -3.35
C GLY A 134 -24.10 20.01 -2.85
N THR A 135 -24.48 19.99 -1.57
CA THR A 135 -25.27 18.91 -0.97
C THR A 135 -26.77 19.02 -1.23
N VAL A 136 -27.26 20.22 -1.57
CA VAL A 136 -28.68 20.46 -1.85
C VAL A 136 -28.88 20.56 -3.36
N ASP A 137 -29.56 19.58 -3.93
CA ASP A 137 -29.98 19.62 -5.33
C ASP A 137 -31.07 20.70 -5.54
N ASP A 138 -31.30 21.08 -6.81
CA ASP A 138 -32.30 22.09 -7.14
C ASP A 138 -33.72 21.68 -6.66
N LYS A 139 -34.03 20.38 -6.70
CA LYS A 139 -35.30 19.85 -6.19
C LYS A 139 -35.43 20.05 -4.68
N THR A 140 -34.46 19.59 -3.88
CA THR A 140 -34.50 19.74 -2.42
C THR A 140 -34.49 21.22 -2.02
N ALA A 141 -33.73 22.07 -2.71
CA ALA A 141 -33.73 23.51 -2.41
C ALA A 141 -35.12 24.14 -2.62
N ARG A 142 -35.84 23.72 -3.67
CA ARG A 142 -37.22 24.15 -3.94
C ARG A 142 -38.21 23.60 -2.92
N GLU A 143 -38.05 22.34 -2.51
CA GLU A 143 -38.89 21.71 -1.49
C GLU A 143 -38.72 22.38 -0.12
N LEU A 144 -37.49 22.64 0.32
CA LEU A 144 -37.19 23.35 1.56
C LEU A 144 -37.79 24.77 1.58
N ASN A 145 -37.63 25.52 0.49
CA ASN A 145 -38.25 26.84 0.37
C ASN A 145 -39.79 26.76 0.41
N THR A 146 -40.39 25.76 -0.23
CA THR A 146 -41.84 25.56 -0.23
C THR A 146 -42.36 25.15 1.15
N ALA A 147 -41.68 24.23 1.82
CA ALA A 147 -42.01 23.79 3.18
C ALA A 147 -41.95 24.96 4.17
N HIS A 148 -40.90 25.80 4.07
CA HIS A 148 -40.77 26.98 4.89
C HIS A 148 -41.92 27.99 4.66
N ILE A 149 -42.27 28.29 3.41
CA ILE A 149 -43.38 29.21 3.08
C ILE A 149 -44.70 28.70 3.67
N ARG A 150 -44.92 27.37 3.72
CA ARG A 150 -46.14 26.78 4.28
C ARG A 150 -46.18 26.82 5.81
N GLY A 151 -45.03 26.69 6.48
CA GLY A 151 -44.93 26.57 7.94
C GLY A 151 -44.58 27.86 8.69
N CYS A 152 -44.09 28.90 8.00
CA CYS A 152 -43.66 30.15 8.64
C CYS A 152 -44.77 31.21 8.58
N SER A 153 -45.26 31.64 9.74
CA SER A 153 -46.31 32.66 9.88
C SER A 153 -46.00 33.99 9.19
N VAL A 154 -44.71 34.38 9.11
CA VAL A 154 -44.25 35.61 8.46
C VAL A 154 -44.25 35.46 6.93
N CYS A 155 -43.90 34.29 6.42
CA CYS A 155 -43.81 34.03 4.98
C CYS A 155 -45.13 33.50 4.39
N SER A 156 -46.05 32.99 5.22
CA SER A 156 -47.34 32.45 4.83
C SER A 156 -48.42 33.54 4.73
N ILE A 157 -48.23 34.51 3.85
CA ILE A 157 -49.28 35.52 3.59
C ILE A 157 -50.37 34.86 2.75
N ARG A 158 -51.62 34.97 3.18
CA ARG A 158 -52.79 34.43 2.47
C ARG A 158 -53.65 35.55 1.89
N ASP A 159 -54.23 35.32 0.72
CA ASP A 159 -55.27 36.20 0.18
C ASP A 159 -56.60 36.02 0.95
N LYS A 160 -57.56 36.90 0.68
CA LYS A 160 -58.92 36.82 1.27
C LYS A 160 -59.67 35.52 0.92
N LYS A 161 -59.15 34.73 -0.03
CA LYS A 161 -59.69 33.42 -0.47
C LYS A 161 -58.93 32.25 0.16
N GLY A 162 -57.97 32.51 1.05
CA GLY A 162 -57.18 31.49 1.76
C GLY A 162 -55.98 30.94 0.99
N ASN A 163 -55.70 31.41 -0.23
CA ASN A 163 -54.56 30.97 -1.04
C ASN A 163 -53.28 31.66 -0.60
N PHE A 164 -52.15 30.95 -0.64
CA PHE A 164 -50.84 31.56 -0.40
C PHE A 164 -50.54 32.60 -1.49
N LEU A 165 -50.44 33.86 -1.08
CA LEU A 165 -49.90 34.91 -1.94
C LEU A 165 -48.40 34.63 -2.09
N ARG A 166 -47.93 34.46 -3.33
CA ARG A 166 -46.48 34.43 -3.57
C ARG A 166 -45.97 35.84 -3.30
N PRO A 167 -45.10 36.07 -2.30
CA PRO A 167 -44.51 37.40 -2.11
C PRO A 167 -43.59 37.61 -3.31
N ALA A 168 -44.00 38.48 -4.24
CA ALA A 168 -43.19 38.89 -5.38
C ALA A 168 -41.93 39.64 -4.92
N ASP A 169 -41.99 40.23 -3.72
CA ASP A 169 -40.88 40.95 -3.11
C ASP A 169 -40.13 40.09 -2.08
N LEU A 170 -38.83 39.89 -2.32
CA LEU A 170 -37.91 39.24 -1.37
C LEU A 170 -37.87 39.96 -0.01
N THR A 171 -38.32 41.21 0.07
CA THR A 171 -38.31 42.05 1.28
C THR A 171 -39.35 41.66 2.32
N ALA A 172 -40.45 41.00 1.93
CA ALA A 172 -41.53 40.56 2.83
C ALA A 172 -41.26 39.21 3.52
N ARG A 173 -40.09 38.59 3.29
CA ARG A 173 -39.73 37.29 3.85
C ARG A 173 -38.91 37.45 5.13
N CYS A 174 -39.08 36.51 6.07
CA CYS A 174 -38.15 36.39 7.20
C CYS A 174 -36.72 36.08 6.71
N SER A 175 -35.71 36.23 7.58
CA SER A 175 -34.30 35.96 7.25
C SER A 175 -34.09 34.59 6.62
N ASP A 176 -34.71 33.56 7.18
CA ASP A 176 -34.57 32.18 6.73
C ASP A 176 -35.26 31.95 5.38
N GLY A 177 -36.46 32.53 5.20
CA GLY A 177 -37.19 32.50 3.94
C GLY A 177 -36.45 33.21 2.80
N ARG A 178 -35.70 34.29 3.09
CA ARG A 178 -34.80 34.94 2.12
C ARG A 178 -33.62 34.03 1.75
N ARG A 179 -32.99 33.42 2.73
CA ARG A 179 -31.86 32.50 2.52
C ARG A 179 -32.26 31.28 1.68
N LEU A 180 -33.40 30.66 1.98
CA LEU A 180 -33.91 29.51 1.21
C LEU A 180 -34.33 29.89 -0.21
N ALA A 181 -34.90 31.09 -0.41
CA ALA A 181 -35.22 31.60 -1.75
C ALA A 181 -33.96 31.81 -2.59
N GLN A 182 -32.93 32.43 -2.01
CA GLN A 182 -31.63 32.65 -2.65
C GLN A 182 -30.95 31.31 -2.98
N LEU A 183 -31.01 30.34 -2.07
CA LEU A 183 -30.49 28.99 -2.31
C LEU A 183 -31.20 28.32 -3.49
N ALA A 184 -32.54 28.31 -3.51
CA ALA A 184 -33.31 27.73 -4.61
C ALA A 184 -33.07 28.43 -5.96
N ALA A 185 -32.94 29.77 -5.96
CA ALA A 185 -32.62 30.51 -7.18
C ALA A 185 -31.18 30.26 -7.65
N HIS A 186 -30.25 30.08 -6.72
CA HIS A 186 -28.85 29.76 -7.02
C HIS A 186 -28.70 28.35 -7.58
N THR A 187 -29.29 27.33 -6.94
CA THR A 187 -29.23 25.94 -7.41
C THR A 187 -29.93 25.77 -8.76
N LYS A 188 -31.08 26.42 -8.99
CA LYS A 188 -31.76 26.44 -10.29
C LYS A 188 -30.88 26.99 -11.42
N ARG A 189 -30.12 28.07 -11.17
CA ARG A 189 -29.20 28.66 -12.16
C ARG A 189 -28.03 27.74 -12.48
N LEU A 190 -27.49 27.04 -11.48
CA LEU A 190 -26.34 26.15 -11.66
C LEU A 190 -26.71 24.74 -12.15
N ALA A 191 -27.97 24.32 -12.04
CA ALA A 191 -28.40 22.97 -12.36
C ALA A 191 -28.04 22.53 -13.80
N PRO A 192 -28.24 23.34 -14.85
CA PRO A 192 -27.88 22.94 -16.22
C PRO A 192 -26.37 22.74 -16.40
N ALA A 193 -25.55 23.62 -15.83
CA ALA A 193 -24.10 23.52 -15.89
C ALA A 193 -23.57 22.28 -15.15
N ARG A 194 -24.13 21.98 -13.97
CA ARG A 194 -23.81 20.75 -13.22
C ARG A 194 -24.19 19.51 -14.00
N ARG A 195 -25.39 19.48 -14.61
CA ARG A 195 -25.85 18.35 -15.42
C ARG A 195 -24.96 18.15 -16.64
N LYS A 196 -24.58 19.22 -17.34
CA LYS A 196 -23.65 19.14 -18.47
C LYS A 196 -22.30 18.57 -18.03
N ALA A 197 -21.71 19.12 -16.96
CA ALA A 197 -20.43 18.63 -16.44
C ALA A 197 -20.48 17.16 -15.97
N GLN A 198 -21.63 16.70 -15.47
CA GLN A 198 -21.85 15.29 -15.15
C GLN A 198 -21.87 14.43 -16.42
N LEU A 199 -22.65 14.81 -17.42
CA LEU A 199 -22.74 14.08 -18.70
C LEU A 199 -21.38 14.03 -19.40
N ASP A 200 -20.64 15.14 -19.42
CA ASP A 200 -19.28 15.19 -20.01
C ASP A 200 -18.32 14.21 -19.30
N ARG A 201 -18.47 14.05 -17.98
CA ARG A 201 -17.67 13.10 -17.19
C ARG A 201 -18.07 11.65 -17.46
N GLU A 202 -19.37 11.38 -17.58
CA GLU A 202 -19.90 10.07 -17.94
C GLU A 202 -19.42 9.66 -19.34
N ASP A 203 -19.57 10.53 -20.34
CA ASP A 203 -19.07 10.31 -21.71
C ASP A 203 -17.55 10.07 -21.74
N TRP A 204 -16.77 10.86 -20.99
CA TRP A 204 -15.34 10.63 -20.89
C TRP A 204 -14.98 9.27 -20.26
N ASN A 205 -15.71 8.86 -19.22
CA ASN A 205 -15.53 7.55 -18.59
C ASN A 205 -15.90 6.41 -19.53
N ASP A 206 -16.98 6.55 -20.31
CA ASP A 206 -17.43 5.57 -21.28
C ASP A 206 -16.41 5.39 -22.41
N ARG A 207 -15.90 6.50 -22.95
CA ARG A 207 -14.82 6.48 -23.95
C ARG A 207 -13.56 5.81 -23.41
N ARG A 208 -13.18 6.12 -22.17
CA ARG A 208 -12.02 5.51 -21.51
C ARG A 208 -12.23 4.01 -21.30
N ALA A 209 -13.40 3.60 -20.82
CA ALA A 209 -13.74 2.19 -20.61
C ALA A 209 -13.75 1.41 -21.93
N TRP A 210 -14.27 2.02 -23.00
CA TRP A 210 -14.21 1.46 -24.35
C TRP A 210 -12.77 1.30 -24.85
N GLY A 211 -11.92 2.32 -24.73
CA GLY A 211 -10.51 2.22 -25.11
C GLY A 211 -9.75 1.14 -24.33
N LEU A 212 -10.03 0.99 -23.03
CA LEU A 212 -9.45 -0.09 -22.22
C LEU A 212 -9.91 -1.49 -22.66
N ARG A 213 -11.18 -1.63 -23.09
CA ARG A 213 -11.68 -2.89 -23.64
C ARG A 213 -10.94 -3.27 -24.91
N LEU A 214 -10.76 -2.31 -25.83
CA LEU A 214 -9.99 -2.56 -27.07
C LEU A 214 -8.54 -2.95 -26.80
N VAL A 215 -7.86 -2.27 -25.88
CA VAL A 215 -6.48 -2.62 -25.52
C VAL A 215 -6.43 -4.04 -24.94
N ARG A 216 -7.39 -4.41 -24.08
CA ARG A 216 -7.47 -5.76 -23.52
C ARG A 216 -7.73 -6.80 -24.62
N GLU A 217 -8.62 -6.50 -25.56
CA GLU A 217 -8.91 -7.38 -26.69
C GLU A 217 -7.66 -7.57 -27.55
N GLN A 218 -6.95 -6.51 -27.89
CA GLN A 218 -5.68 -6.58 -28.62
C GLN A 218 -4.62 -7.40 -27.86
N GLN A 219 -4.49 -7.16 -26.55
CA GLN A 219 -3.59 -7.95 -25.70
C GLN A 219 -3.97 -9.43 -25.68
N TRP A 220 -5.27 -9.74 -25.61
CA TRP A 220 -5.77 -11.10 -25.65
C TRP A 220 -5.49 -11.77 -27.00
N GLN A 221 -5.72 -11.08 -28.13
CA GLN A 221 -5.39 -11.59 -29.46
C GLN A 221 -3.89 -11.93 -29.61
N ASN A 222 -3.01 -11.16 -28.98
CA ASN A 222 -1.56 -11.44 -29.02
C ASN A 222 -1.16 -12.71 -28.26
N VAL A 223 -1.99 -13.19 -27.32
CA VAL A 223 -1.67 -14.35 -26.47
C VAL A 223 -2.65 -15.50 -26.64
N SER A 224 -3.77 -15.31 -27.36
CA SER A 224 -4.87 -16.28 -27.44
C SER A 224 -4.41 -17.60 -28.03
N GLU A 225 -3.58 -17.57 -29.07
CA GLU A 225 -2.99 -18.78 -29.65
C GLU A 225 -2.09 -19.51 -28.62
N THR A 226 -1.21 -18.77 -27.95
CA THR A 226 -0.31 -19.37 -26.94
C THR A 226 -1.06 -19.96 -25.75
N VAL A 227 -2.20 -19.36 -25.37
CA VAL A 227 -3.08 -19.87 -24.32
C VAL A 227 -3.82 -21.12 -24.81
N ALA A 228 -4.38 -21.10 -26.03
CA ALA A 228 -5.04 -22.26 -26.62
C ALA A 228 -4.10 -23.46 -26.73
N ASP A 229 -2.86 -23.23 -27.17
CA ASP A 229 -1.81 -24.25 -27.22
C ASP A 229 -1.47 -24.81 -25.83
N ALA A 230 -1.41 -23.94 -24.81
CA ALA A 230 -1.16 -24.37 -23.43
C ALA A 230 -2.33 -25.17 -22.86
N ASP A 231 -3.56 -24.78 -23.18
CA ASP A 231 -4.78 -25.51 -22.80
C ASP A 231 -4.82 -26.89 -23.44
N LEU A 232 -4.54 -26.97 -24.74
CA LEU A 232 -4.46 -28.23 -25.47
C LEU A 232 -3.38 -29.16 -24.89
N ARG A 233 -2.20 -28.62 -24.56
CA ARG A 233 -1.14 -29.40 -23.88
C ARG A 233 -1.62 -29.93 -22.53
N ARG A 234 -2.26 -29.10 -21.71
CA ARG A 234 -2.79 -29.54 -20.40
C ARG A 234 -3.82 -30.65 -20.53
N VAL A 235 -4.72 -30.57 -21.50
CA VAL A 235 -5.70 -31.63 -21.76
C VAL A 235 -5.01 -32.92 -22.17
N ARG A 236 -4.06 -32.86 -23.11
CA ARG A 236 -3.28 -34.03 -23.56
C ARG A 236 -2.47 -34.68 -22.45
N ASP A 237 -1.78 -33.88 -21.65
CA ASP A 237 -0.98 -34.38 -20.51
C ASP A 237 -1.89 -35.07 -19.48
N THR A 238 -3.06 -34.48 -19.20
CA THR A 238 -4.05 -35.05 -18.28
C THR A 238 -4.63 -36.36 -18.84
N LEU A 239 -5.00 -36.38 -20.12
CA LEU A 239 -5.50 -37.57 -20.80
C LEU A 239 -4.47 -38.70 -20.76
N ALA A 240 -3.20 -38.39 -21.07
CA ALA A 240 -2.11 -39.35 -21.01
C ALA A 240 -1.91 -39.92 -19.60
N ALA A 241 -1.97 -39.07 -18.57
CA ALA A 241 -1.88 -39.50 -17.18
C ALA A 241 -3.05 -40.42 -16.79
N LEU A 242 -4.29 -40.11 -17.17
CA LEU A 242 -5.44 -40.97 -16.88
C LEU A 242 -5.38 -42.31 -17.61
N ILE A 243 -4.95 -42.33 -18.88
CA ILE A 243 -4.74 -43.56 -19.64
C ILE A 243 -3.64 -44.42 -18.99
N GLN A 244 -2.57 -43.79 -18.50
CA GLN A 244 -1.50 -44.48 -17.78
C GLN A 244 -1.99 -45.05 -16.44
N THR A 245 -2.88 -44.36 -15.74
CA THR A 245 -3.51 -44.88 -14.50
C THR A 245 -4.41 -46.08 -14.81
N LEU A 246 -5.15 -46.06 -15.92
CA LEU A 246 -5.96 -47.20 -16.38
C LEU A 246 -5.12 -48.40 -16.81
N ASN A 247 -3.93 -48.16 -17.38
CA ASN A 247 -3.02 -49.17 -17.90
C ASN A 247 -1.61 -49.02 -17.29
N PRO A 248 -1.43 -49.32 -16.00
CA PRO A 248 -0.14 -49.14 -15.36
C PRO A 248 0.91 -50.08 -15.95
N ARG A 249 2.12 -49.56 -16.18
CA ARG A 249 3.24 -50.33 -16.77
C ARG A 249 4.01 -51.18 -15.76
N THR A 250 3.81 -50.94 -14.47
CA THR A 250 4.52 -51.61 -13.38
C THR A 250 3.62 -52.64 -12.70
N ALA A 251 4.16 -53.82 -12.43
CA ALA A 251 3.43 -54.91 -11.78
C ALA A 251 2.95 -54.57 -10.35
N ASP A 252 3.58 -53.59 -9.70
CA ASP A 252 3.27 -53.17 -8.32
C ASP A 252 2.17 -52.08 -8.25
N ALA A 253 1.52 -51.74 -9.36
CA ALA A 253 0.48 -50.72 -9.34
C ALA A 253 -0.80 -51.22 -8.63
N PRO A 254 -1.46 -50.37 -7.82
CA PRO A 254 -2.72 -50.73 -7.18
C PRO A 254 -3.77 -51.15 -8.22
N GLN A 255 -4.47 -52.25 -7.96
CA GLN A 255 -5.58 -52.65 -8.83
C GLN A 255 -6.77 -51.71 -8.60
N LEU A 256 -7.21 -51.07 -9.68
CA LEU A 256 -8.43 -50.27 -9.70
C LEU A 256 -9.66 -51.16 -9.56
N THR A 257 -10.61 -50.72 -8.73
CA THR A 257 -11.94 -51.31 -8.67
C THR A 257 -12.72 -51.04 -9.96
N ASP A 258 -13.78 -51.82 -10.21
CA ASP A 258 -14.63 -51.63 -11.39
C ASP A 258 -15.27 -50.23 -11.44
N TRP A 259 -15.62 -49.67 -10.29
CA TRP A 259 -16.20 -48.33 -10.20
C TRP A 259 -15.16 -47.24 -10.50
N GLU A 260 -13.96 -47.32 -9.92
CA GLU A 260 -12.87 -46.38 -10.22
C GLU A 260 -12.47 -46.41 -11.69
N ARG A 261 -12.46 -47.60 -12.29
CA ARG A 261 -12.21 -47.78 -13.73
C ARG A 261 -13.30 -47.09 -14.57
N ALA A 262 -14.58 -47.25 -14.21
CA ALA A 262 -15.69 -46.62 -14.92
C ALA A 262 -15.67 -45.08 -14.82
N ASP A 263 -15.32 -44.55 -13.64
CA ASP A 263 -15.18 -43.10 -13.42
C ASP A 263 -14.01 -42.52 -14.24
N LEU A 264 -12.85 -43.18 -14.21
CA LEU A 264 -11.69 -42.81 -15.03
C LEU A 264 -12.01 -42.83 -16.53
N MET A 265 -12.72 -43.86 -17.02
CA MET A 265 -13.15 -43.92 -18.42
C MET A 265 -14.10 -42.79 -18.82
N SER A 266 -14.99 -42.39 -17.91
CA SER A 266 -15.89 -41.25 -18.12
C SER A 266 -15.10 -39.93 -18.21
N ALA A 267 -14.13 -39.73 -17.31
CA ALA A 267 -13.23 -38.58 -17.34
C ALA A 267 -12.36 -38.52 -18.61
N VAL A 268 -11.84 -39.66 -19.06
CA VAL A 268 -11.11 -39.77 -20.34
C VAL A 268 -11.99 -39.36 -21.52
N THR A 269 -13.25 -39.82 -21.55
CA THR A 269 -14.19 -39.49 -22.64
C THR A 269 -14.50 -37.98 -22.67
N LEU A 270 -14.69 -37.36 -21.50
CA LEU A 270 -14.90 -35.93 -21.38
C LEU A 270 -13.69 -35.14 -21.90
N LEU A 271 -12.48 -35.51 -21.47
CA LEU A 271 -11.25 -34.83 -21.88
C LEU A 271 -10.93 -35.03 -23.35
N ALA A 272 -11.21 -36.21 -23.92
CA ALA A 272 -11.06 -36.43 -25.36
C ALA A 272 -12.02 -35.55 -26.17
N THR A 273 -13.26 -35.37 -25.71
CA THR A 273 -14.22 -34.45 -26.32
C THR A 273 -13.74 -32.99 -26.21
N GLN A 274 -13.17 -32.62 -25.06
CA GLN A 274 -12.61 -31.29 -24.84
C GLN A 274 -11.37 -31.04 -25.72
N GLU A 275 -10.51 -32.05 -25.90
CA GLU A 275 -9.37 -31.97 -26.82
C GLU A 275 -9.85 -31.67 -28.25
N GLU A 276 -10.85 -32.42 -28.72
CA GLU A 276 -11.43 -32.23 -30.06
C GLU A 276 -12.00 -30.82 -30.24
N GLN A 277 -12.68 -30.29 -29.21
CA GLN A 277 -13.21 -28.92 -29.22
C GLN A 277 -12.11 -27.85 -29.27
N LEU A 278 -11.00 -28.05 -28.56
CA LEU A 278 -9.88 -27.10 -28.55
C LEU A 278 -9.05 -27.14 -29.84
N THR A 279 -9.12 -28.24 -30.61
CA THR A 279 -8.44 -28.36 -31.90
C THR A 279 -9.21 -27.80 -33.09
N ARG A 280 -10.50 -27.50 -32.94
CA ARG A 280 -11.35 -26.93 -34.00
C ARG A 280 -11.36 -25.41 -33.93
#